data_AF-A0A061N135-F1
#
_entry.id   AF-A0A061N135-F1
#
_cell.length_a   1.000
_cell.length_b   1.000
_cell.length_c   1.000
_cell.angle_alpha   90.00
_cell.angle_beta   90.00
_cell.angle_gamma   90.00
#
_symmetry.space_group_name_H-M   'P 1'
#
loop_
_entity.id
_entity.type
_entity.pdbx_description
1 polymer ?
#
loop_
_entity_poly.entity_id
_entity_poly.type
_entity_poly.pdbx_seq_one_letter_code
_entity_poly.pdbx_strand_id
1 'polypeptide(L)' 'MIVVFGSFAFAGVLPMQQLGLGMAVAIALDATIVRLFLVPATMKLLGKWNWWLPFTKK' A
#
# COMPACT_ATOMS: atom_id res chain seq x y z
N MET A 1 -6.72 7.69 7.31
CA MET A 1 -5.25 7.64 7.54
C MET A 1 -4.51 8.79 6.87
N ILE A 2 -4.74 9.08 5.58
CA ILE A 2 -4.07 10.19 4.86
C ILE A 2 -4.21 11.54 5.58
N VAL A 3 -5.39 11.88 6.11
CA VAL A 3 -5.63 13.14 6.85
C VAL A 3 -4.79 13.22 8.13
N VAL A 4 -4.67 12.12 8.87
CA VAL A 4 -3.91 12.07 10.13
C VAL A 4 -2.42 12.23 9.84
N PHE A 5 -1.85 11.43 8.94
CA PHE A 5 -0.44 11.53 8.57
C PHE A 5 -0.10 12.84 7.82
N GLY A 6 -1.05 13.37 7.04
CA GLY A 6 -0.91 14.67 6.39
C GLY A 6 -0.81 15.82 7.39
N SER A 7 -1.51 15.74 8.53
CA SER A 7 -1.42 16.76 9.58
C SER A 7 0.00 16.91 10.18
N PHE A 8 0.81 15.85 10.14
CA PHE A 8 2.19 15.88 10.62
C PHE A 8 3.13 16.73 9.75
N ALA A 9 2.71 17.10 8.54
CA ALA A 9 3.40 18.13 7.75
C ALA A 9 3.47 19.49 8.47
N PHE A 10 2.59 19.74 9.45
CA PHE A 10 2.53 20.99 10.21
C PHE A 10 3.21 20.87 11.60
N ALA A 11 3.86 19.76 11.92
CA ALA A 11 4.41 19.50 13.25
C ALA A 11 5.65 20.33 13.62
N GLY A 12 6.22 21.13 12.69
CA GLY A 12 7.40 22.00 12.92
C GLY A 12 8.72 21.25 13.16
N VAL A 13 8.69 19.92 13.24
CA VAL A 13 9.83 19.04 13.46
C VAL A 13 10.14 18.30 12.15
N LEU A 14 11.31 18.58 11.56
CA LEU A 14 11.67 18.10 10.22
C LEU A 14 11.54 16.57 10.05
N PRO A 15 12.04 15.72 10.96
CA PRO A 15 11.82 14.27 10.88
C PRO A 15 10.34 13.86 10.82
N MET A 16 9.49 14.57 11.57
CA MET A 16 8.06 14.27 11.66
C MET A 16 7.32 14.65 10.37
N GLN A 17 7.72 15.76 9.74
CA GLN A 17 7.15 16.19 8.46
C GLN A 17 7.50 15.22 7.33
N GLN A 18 8.75 14.76 7.28
CA GLN A 18 9.22 13.79 6.27
C GLN A 18 8.47 12.45 6.41
N LEU A 19 8.39 11.92 7.63
CA LEU A 19 7.66 10.67 7.89
C LEU A 19 6.17 10.82 7.63
N GLY A 20 5.55 11.92 8.07
CA GLY A 20 4.13 12.19 7.88
C GLY A 20 3.72 12.28 6.41
N LEU A 21 4.42 13.11 5.63
CA LEU A 21 4.17 13.25 4.21
C LEU A 21 4.47 11.94 3.45
N GLY A 22 5.59 11.28 3.75
CA GLY A 22 5.95 10.01 3.14
C GLY A 22 4.89 8.93 3.36
N MET A 23 4.38 8.81 4.60
CA MET A 23 3.30 7.88 4.92
C MET A 23 1.99 8.24 4.25
N ALA A 24 1.61 9.52 4.22
CA ALA A 24 0.39 9.96 3.55
C ALA A 24 0.40 9.61 2.06
N VAL A 25 1.52 9.86 1.37
CA VAL A 25 1.70 9.53 -0.05
C VAL A 25 1.71 8.02 -0.28
N ALA A 26 2.47 7.26 0.52
CA ALA A 26 2.54 5.80 0.39
C ALA A 26 1.16 5.14 0.56
N ILE A 27 0.38 5.58 1.54
CA ILE A 27 -0.98 5.07 1.78
C ILE A 27 -1.91 5.43 0.62
N ALA A 28 -1.82 6.65 0.08
CA ALA A 28 -2.62 7.07 -1.07
C ALA A 28 -2.31 6.21 -2.31
N LEU A 29 -1.03 5.94 -2.57
CA LEU A 29 -0.57 5.08 -3.66
C LEU A 29 -1.02 3.63 -3.48
N ASP A 30 -0.92 3.06 -2.26
CA ASP A 30 -1.38 1.69 -1.99
C ASP A 30 -2.89 1.56 -2.22
N ALA A 31 -3.67 2.50 -1.68
CA ALA A 31 -5.11 2.47 -1.78
C ALA A 31 -5.63 2.66 -3.22
N THR A 32 -4.88 3.38 -4.06
CA THR A 32 -5.27 3.67 -5.45
C THR A 32 -4.55 2.77 -6.44
N ILE A 33 -3.26 3.02 -6.71
CA ILE A 33 -2.51 2.34 -7.76
C ILE A 33 -2.36 0.86 -7.44
N VAL A 34 -1.93 0.52 -6.22
CA VAL A 34 -1.63 -0.87 -5.89
C VAL A 34 -2.92 -1.69 -5.85
N ARG A 35 -3.94 -1.26 -5.10
CA ARG A 35 -5.16 -2.06 -4.93
C ARG A 35 -6.10 -2.05 -6.12
N LEU A 36 -6.24 -0.94 -6.84
CA LEU A 36 -7.18 -0.87 -7.97
C LEU A 36 -6.60 -1.45 -9.25
N PHE A 37 -5.27 -1.39 -9.43
CA PHE A 37 -4.63 -1.82 -10.67
C PHE A 37 -3.64 -2.96 -10.46
N LEU A 38 -2.62 -2.77 -9.64
CA LEU A 38 -1.51 -3.71 -9.56
C LEU A 38 -1.94 -5.08 -9.02
N VAL A 39 -2.73 -5.10 -7.95
CA VAL A 39 -3.24 -6.34 -7.36
C VAL A 39 -4.15 -7.07 -8.36
N PRO A 40 -5.24 -6.49 -8.91
CA PRO A 40 -6.06 -7.20 -9.90
C PRO A 40 -5.29 -7.70 -11.13
N ALA A 41 -4.35 -6.89 -11.64
CA ALA A 41 -3.53 -7.28 -12.78
C ALA A 41 -2.63 -8.49 -12.46
N THR A 42 -1.95 -8.46 -11.30
CA THR A 42 -1.06 -9.56 -10.88
C THR A 42 -1.85 -10.81 -10.53
N MET A 43 -3.00 -10.69 -9.85
CA MET A 43 -3.91 -11.81 -9.57
C MET A 43 -4.38 -12.50 -10.86
N LYS A 44 -4.68 -11.73 -11.91
CA LYS A 44 -5.05 -12.28 -13.22
C LYS A 44 -3.87 -12.92 -13.96
N LEU A 45 -2.68 -12.34 -13.88
CA LEU A 45 -1.48 -12.85 -14.55
C LEU A 45 -0.99 -14.17 -13.92
N LEU A 46 -0.95 -14.23 -12.59
CA LEU A 46 -0.41 -15.37 -11.85
C LEU A 46 -1.44 -16.50 -11.67
N GLY A 47 -2.74 -16.19 -11.73
CA GLY A 47 -3.82 -17.17 -11.75
C GLY A 47 -3.69 -18.24 -10.66
N LYS A 48 -3.57 -19.52 -11.04
CA LYS A 48 -3.49 -20.66 -10.11
C LYS A 48 -2.28 -20.63 -9.17
N TRP A 49 -1.20 -19.94 -9.54
CA TRP A 49 0.03 -19.88 -8.74
C TRP A 49 -0.15 -19.05 -7.47
N ASN A 50 -1.06 -18.09 -7.53
CA ASN A 50 -1.21 -17.08 -6.50
C ASN A 50 -2.07 -17.60 -5.30
N TRP A 51 -2.65 -18.80 -5.45
CA TRP A 51 -3.36 -19.55 -4.40
C TRP A 51 -2.77 -20.96 -4.23
N TRP A 52 -1.53 -21.18 -4.65
CA TRP A 52 -0.89 -22.48 -4.52
C TRP A 52 -0.50 -22.74 -3.05
N LEU A 53 -1.09 -23.78 -2.47
CA LEU A 53 -0.73 -24.30 -1.15
C LEU A 53 0.12 -25.57 -1.34
N PRO A 54 1.41 -25.57 -0.94
CA PRO A 54 2.31 -26.70 -1.16
C PRO A 54 1.83 -28.03 -0.57
N PHE A 55 0.96 -28.00 0.44
CA PHE A 55 0.51 -29.18 1.19
C PHE A 55 -0.99 -29.52 1.01
N THR A 56 -1.70 -28.85 0.09
CA THR A 56 -3.09 -29.26 -0.20
C THR A 56 -3.06 -30.55 -1.00
N LYS A 57 -3.32 -31.68 -0.34
CA LYS A 57 -3.51 -32.97 -1.00
C LYS A 57 -4.66 -32.83 -2.01
N LYS A 58 -4.38 -33.11 -3.27
CA LYS A 58 -5.38 -33.61 -4.21
C LYS A 58 -5.05 -35.05 -4.50
#